data_AF-A0A0F4Z2Z2-F1
#
_entry.id   AF-A0A0F4Z2Z2-F1
#
_cell.length_a   1.000
_cell.length_b   1.000
_cell.length_c   1.000
_cell.angle_alpha   90.00
_cell.angle_beta   90.00
_cell.angle_gamma   90.00
#
_symmetry.space_group_name_H-M   'P 1'
#
loop_
_entity.id
_entity.type
_entity.pdbx_description
1 polymer ?
#
loop_
_entity_poly.entity_id
_entity_poly.type
_entity_poly.pdbx_seq_one_letter_code
_entity_poly.pdbx_strand_id
1 'polypeptide(L)'
;MATTQTALDLISSADLTPTEHLLLKHFVESAVDSERAARYLLSRVSQSDGAEDDTESSLRHFKRDLRKLITRLTKFDKIPKYISTLVRSRDGPRCFITKNEHGPEKSTVETAYVIPPSLLHNLESEEEGRLYAILESFLTPSYIGRLRDVLCSKNDISILQNVWLLSPSVHRAFRAGHVTMRTLAQVQGQWTAESEPENPFQPIRCCLQKSYPEECSGLFLGDGSEPQVPMHFFTVLPDKNALPLPSSFLFDVHYRLATALHLFSIEDKIARDWPRTQSNYPKDFLSAMALDTALGPHTMLSVTNESWTLSLRAFTVSWCPSGAFWVSYQALCPLSSK
;
A
#
# COMPACT_ATOMS: atom_id res chain seq x y z
N MET A 1 17.01 25.00 3.37
CA MET A 1 15.69 24.46 2.98
C MET A 1 15.73 22.96 3.15
N ALA A 2 14.68 22.34 3.71
CA ALA A 2 14.68 20.91 3.96
C ALA A 2 14.72 20.15 2.62
N THR A 3 15.67 19.24 2.45
CA THR A 3 15.88 18.47 1.21
C THR A 3 14.62 17.78 0.71
N THR A 4 13.76 17.35 1.64
CA THR A 4 12.44 16.77 1.37
C THR A 4 11.52 17.72 0.61
N GLN A 5 11.44 18.99 1.03
CA GLN A 5 10.58 19.97 0.35
C GLN A 5 11.06 20.22 -1.08
N THR A 6 12.37 20.34 -1.28
CA THR A 6 12.96 20.51 -2.62
C THR A 6 12.61 19.35 -3.55
N ALA A 7 12.64 18.11 -3.07
CA ALA A 7 12.24 16.95 -3.87
C ALA A 7 10.73 16.98 -4.20
N LEU A 8 9.88 17.33 -3.23
CA LEU A 8 8.43 17.42 -3.45
C LEU A 8 8.05 18.56 -4.40
N ASP A 9 8.75 19.69 -4.34
CA ASP A 9 8.55 20.81 -5.26
C ASP A 9 8.96 20.42 -6.68
N LEU A 10 10.12 19.77 -6.84
CA LEU A 10 10.58 19.23 -8.13
C LEU A 10 9.59 18.23 -8.72
N ILE A 11 9.06 17.30 -7.90
CA ILE A 11 8.02 16.38 -8.34
C ILE A 11 6.76 17.15 -8.74
N SER A 12 6.38 18.20 -8.01
CA SER A 12 5.13 18.93 -8.25
C SER A 12 5.19 19.86 -9.47
N SER A 13 6.38 20.33 -9.85
CA SER A 13 6.58 21.18 -11.03
C SER A 13 6.80 20.39 -12.33
N ALA A 14 7.18 19.11 -12.24
CA ALA A 14 7.44 18.27 -13.41
C ALA A 14 6.16 17.94 -14.20
N ASP A 15 6.27 17.83 -15.53
CA ASP A 15 5.13 17.44 -16.38
C ASP A 15 4.87 15.93 -16.31
N LEU A 16 4.17 15.51 -15.26
CA LEU A 16 3.85 14.12 -14.96
C LEU A 16 2.34 13.90 -14.89
N THR A 17 1.93 12.65 -15.11
CA THR A 17 0.54 12.26 -14.87
C THR A 17 0.21 12.31 -13.37
N PRO A 18 -1.06 12.45 -12.98
CA PRO A 18 -1.46 12.45 -11.57
C PRO A 18 -0.98 11.20 -10.80
N THR A 19 -0.99 10.02 -11.42
CA THR A 19 -0.49 8.78 -10.80
C THR A 19 1.03 8.76 -10.64
N GLU A 20 1.76 9.35 -11.58
CA GLU A 20 3.21 9.51 -11.47
C GLU A 20 3.59 10.41 -10.30
N HIS A 21 2.91 11.55 -10.14
CA HIS A 21 3.11 12.41 -8.97
C HIS A 21 2.85 11.66 -7.67
N LEU A 22 1.73 10.92 -7.58
CA LEU A 22 1.38 10.17 -6.37
C LEU A 22 2.44 9.11 -6.02
N LEU A 23 2.92 8.36 -7.02
CA LEU A 23 3.97 7.35 -6.83
C LEU A 23 5.29 7.95 -6.33
N LEU A 24 5.72 9.06 -6.92
CA LEU A 24 6.98 9.70 -6.57
C LEU A 24 6.91 10.42 -5.22
N LYS A 25 5.80 11.09 -4.92
CA LYS A 25 5.56 11.68 -3.60
C LYS A 25 5.52 10.61 -2.52
N HIS A 26 4.82 9.49 -2.77
CA HIS A 26 4.79 8.35 -1.86
C HIS A 26 6.19 7.81 -1.56
N PHE A 27 7.07 7.72 -2.56
CA PHE A 27 8.45 7.29 -2.34
C PHE A 27 9.20 8.19 -1.34
N VAL A 28 9.00 9.50 -1.38
CA VAL A 28 9.65 10.45 -0.47
C VAL A 28 8.96 10.46 0.90
N GLU A 29 7.63 10.61 0.93
CA GLU A 29 6.86 10.82 2.15
C GLU A 29 6.73 9.56 3.01
N SER A 30 6.63 8.38 2.37
CA SER A 30 6.45 7.10 3.05
C SER A 30 7.75 6.32 3.24
N ALA A 31 8.90 6.92 2.93
CA ALA A 31 10.19 6.35 3.30
C ALA A 31 10.36 6.30 4.82
N VAL A 32 11.24 5.42 5.30
CA VAL A 32 11.63 5.38 6.71
C VAL A 32 12.38 6.65 7.10
N ASP A 33 13.23 7.15 6.19
CA ASP A 33 13.89 8.45 6.27
C ASP A 33 13.57 9.23 4.99
N SER A 34 12.62 10.17 5.10
CA SER A 34 12.16 10.97 3.96
C SER A 34 13.25 11.86 3.38
N GLU A 35 14.22 12.29 4.20
CA GLU A 35 15.32 13.12 3.73
C GLU A 35 16.34 12.29 2.93
N ARG A 36 16.61 11.05 3.36
CA ARG A 36 17.44 10.11 2.57
C ARG A 36 16.79 9.77 1.24
N ALA A 37 15.49 9.47 1.23
CA ALA A 37 14.75 9.21 0.00
C ALA A 37 14.76 10.43 -0.94
N ALA A 38 14.52 11.64 -0.41
CA ALA A 38 14.60 12.88 -1.16
C ALA A 38 15.98 13.13 -1.76
N ARG A 39 17.05 13.01 -0.96
CA ARG A 39 18.46 13.13 -1.43
C ARG A 39 18.77 12.14 -2.55
N TYR A 40 18.32 10.90 -2.40
CA TYR A 40 18.50 9.88 -3.43
C TYR A 40 17.79 10.26 -4.73
N LEU A 41 16.51 10.64 -4.67
CA LEU A 41 15.74 11.02 -5.85
C LEU A 41 16.34 12.23 -6.57
N LEU A 42 16.72 13.28 -5.82
CA LEU A 42 17.37 14.46 -6.37
C LEU A 42 18.70 14.12 -7.05
N SER A 43 19.53 13.28 -6.43
CA SER A 43 20.80 12.88 -7.06
C SER A 43 20.59 12.08 -8.34
N ARG A 44 19.51 11.30 -8.45
CA ARG A 44 19.14 10.59 -9.69
C ARG A 44 18.71 11.54 -10.81
N VAL A 45 18.11 12.68 -10.48
CA VAL A 45 17.72 13.70 -11.45
C VAL A 45 18.91 14.55 -11.86
N SER A 46 19.80 14.91 -10.91
CA SER A 46 20.98 15.75 -11.19
C SER A 46 22.12 15.04 -11.92
N GLN A 47 22.14 13.71 -11.92
CA GLN A 47 23.15 12.91 -12.65
C GLN A 47 22.88 12.81 -14.15
N SER A 48 21.74 13.33 -14.57
CA SER A 48 21.30 13.27 -15.94
C SER A 48 21.79 14.54 -16.65
N ASP A 49 22.46 14.38 -17.79
CA ASP A 49 23.18 15.45 -18.48
C ASP A 49 22.24 16.48 -19.14
N GLY A 50 21.87 17.52 -18.39
CA GLY A 50 21.84 18.92 -18.87
C GLY A 50 20.75 19.39 -19.84
N ALA A 51 19.76 18.58 -20.21
CA ALA A 51 18.60 19.05 -20.99
C ALA A 51 17.35 19.22 -20.10
N GLU A 52 16.49 20.21 -20.36
CA GLU A 52 15.24 20.38 -19.60
C GLU A 52 14.30 19.15 -19.71
N ASP A 53 14.35 18.40 -20.83
CA ASP A 53 13.66 17.10 -21.02
C ASP A 53 14.17 15.95 -20.12
N ASP A 54 15.19 16.21 -19.32
CA ASP A 54 15.90 15.19 -18.58
C ASP A 54 15.31 14.92 -17.20
N THR A 55 14.61 15.90 -16.60
CA THR A 55 14.00 15.73 -15.27
C THR A 55 12.88 14.71 -15.32
N GLU A 56 11.88 14.92 -16.18
CA GLU A 56 10.74 14.03 -16.35
C GLU A 56 11.20 12.65 -16.83
N SER A 57 12.16 12.61 -17.76
CA SER A 57 12.75 11.37 -18.25
C SER A 57 13.42 10.57 -17.13
N SER A 58 14.16 11.25 -16.25
CA SER A 58 14.81 10.67 -15.08
C SER A 58 13.80 10.17 -14.05
N LEU A 59 12.76 10.96 -13.76
CA LEU A 59 11.68 10.57 -12.85
C LEU A 59 10.90 9.35 -13.39
N ARG A 60 10.62 9.30 -14.70
CA ARG A 60 9.99 8.14 -15.35
C ARG A 60 10.90 6.92 -15.38
N HIS A 61 12.22 7.11 -15.54
CA HIS A 61 13.19 6.02 -15.45
C HIS A 61 13.25 5.46 -14.02
N PHE A 62 13.34 6.34 -13.02
CA PHE A 62 13.25 5.96 -11.61
C PHE A 62 11.94 5.22 -11.30
N LYS A 63 10.79 5.68 -11.80
CA LYS A 63 9.50 4.99 -11.64
C LYS A 63 9.53 3.57 -12.20
N ARG A 64 10.15 3.34 -13.37
CA ARG A 64 10.29 2.01 -13.97
C ARG A 64 11.14 1.08 -13.09
N ASP A 65 12.25 1.58 -12.57
CA ASP A 65 13.09 0.83 -11.63
C ASP A 65 12.35 0.53 -10.32
N LEU A 66 11.63 1.51 -9.76
CA LEU A 66 10.79 1.34 -8.59
C LEU A 66 9.73 0.26 -8.83
N ARG A 67 9.07 0.27 -9.99
CA ARG A 67 8.10 -0.77 -10.37
C ARG A 67 8.74 -2.16 -10.41
N LYS A 68 9.94 -2.28 -11.01
CA LYS A 68 10.70 -3.53 -11.05
C LYS A 68 11.03 -4.04 -9.65
N LEU A 69 11.38 -3.14 -8.72
CA LEU A 69 11.60 -3.49 -7.31
C LEU A 69 10.30 -3.96 -6.63
N ILE A 70 9.24 -3.15 -6.67
CA ILE A 70 8.00 -3.39 -5.92
C ILE A 70 7.27 -4.65 -6.42
N THR A 71 7.30 -4.94 -7.71
CA THR A 71 6.68 -6.16 -8.27
C THR A 71 7.28 -7.45 -7.72
N ARG A 72 8.51 -7.42 -7.17
CA ARG A 72 9.10 -8.58 -6.47
C ARG A 72 8.32 -8.97 -5.21
N LEU A 73 7.59 -8.04 -4.60
CA LEU A 73 6.71 -8.31 -3.44
C LEU A 73 5.56 -9.28 -3.81
N THR A 74 5.20 -9.38 -5.09
CA THR A 74 4.10 -10.25 -5.55
C THR A 74 4.51 -11.72 -5.74
N LYS A 75 5.82 -12.02 -5.67
CA LYS A 75 6.35 -13.37 -5.90
C LYS A 75 5.77 -14.37 -4.92
N PHE A 76 5.53 -15.59 -5.41
CA PHE A 76 5.04 -16.70 -4.61
C PHE A 76 6.20 -17.62 -4.23
N ASP A 77 6.73 -17.44 -3.03
CA ASP A 77 7.76 -18.32 -2.50
C ASP A 77 7.13 -19.52 -1.78
N LYS A 78 7.65 -20.71 -2.10
CA LYS A 78 7.13 -21.96 -1.53
C LYS A 78 7.47 -22.07 -0.05
N ILE A 79 6.44 -22.16 0.78
CA ILE A 79 6.59 -22.38 2.22
C ILE A 79 6.81 -23.88 2.49
N PRO A 80 7.85 -24.26 3.26
CA PRO A 80 8.05 -25.65 3.65
C PRO A 80 6.82 -26.22 4.38
N LYS A 81 6.48 -27.49 4.10
CA LYS A 81 5.30 -28.14 4.70
C LYS A 81 5.32 -28.11 6.22
N TYR A 82 6.50 -28.33 6.83
CA TYR A 82 6.65 -28.35 8.27
C TYR A 82 6.39 -26.97 8.90
N ILE A 83 6.81 -25.87 8.25
CA ILE A 83 6.47 -24.50 8.67
C ILE A 83 4.96 -24.28 8.59
N SER A 84 4.30 -24.74 7.51
CA SER A 84 2.83 -24.63 7.40
C SER A 84 2.12 -25.39 8.54
N THR A 85 2.66 -26.54 8.97
CA THR A 85 2.16 -27.25 10.15
C THR A 85 2.33 -26.45 11.43
N LEU A 86 3.51 -25.86 11.66
CA LEU A 86 3.77 -25.00 12.82
C LEU A 86 2.85 -23.78 12.85
N VAL A 87 2.62 -23.14 11.70
CA VAL A 87 1.70 -22.00 11.58
C VAL A 87 0.27 -22.43 11.90
N ARG A 88 -0.20 -23.59 11.43
CA ARG A 88 -1.52 -24.11 11.80
C ARG A 88 -1.63 -24.48 13.27
N SER A 89 -0.53 -24.91 13.89
CA SER A 89 -0.47 -25.14 15.34
C SER A 89 -0.59 -23.81 16.10
N ARG A 90 0.10 -22.76 15.63
CA ARG A 90 0.08 -21.42 16.24
C ARG A 90 -1.27 -20.71 16.07
N ASP A 91 -1.83 -20.78 14.87
CA ASP A 91 -2.96 -19.95 14.43
C ASP A 91 -4.30 -20.66 14.61
N GLY A 92 -4.26 -21.99 14.82
CA GLY A 92 -5.41 -22.86 14.82
C GLY A 92 -5.89 -23.23 13.40
N PRO A 93 -7.05 -23.89 13.29
CA PRO A 93 -7.58 -24.35 12.01
C PRO A 93 -8.11 -23.22 11.11
N ARG A 94 -8.21 -21.99 11.64
CA ARG A 94 -8.84 -20.82 11.00
C ARG A 94 -7.84 -19.68 10.83
N CYS A 95 -8.14 -18.76 9.93
CA CYS A 95 -7.34 -17.54 9.73
C CYS A 95 -7.44 -16.63 10.97
N PHE A 96 -6.35 -15.96 11.34
CA PHE A 96 -6.27 -15.03 12.48
C PHE A 96 -7.24 -13.84 12.45
N ILE A 97 -7.76 -13.50 11.27
CA ILE A 97 -8.62 -12.33 11.09
C ILE A 97 -10.06 -12.66 11.55
N THR A 98 -10.34 -13.91 11.89
CA THR A 98 -11.69 -14.39 12.20
C THR A 98 -12.05 -14.14 13.68
N LYS A 99 -13.18 -13.48 13.96
CA LYS A 99 -13.67 -13.23 15.34
C LYS A 99 -14.47 -14.39 15.94
N ASN A 100 -15.01 -15.28 15.11
CA ASN A 100 -16.00 -16.26 15.56
C ASN A 100 -15.42 -17.68 15.74
N GLU A 101 -15.56 -18.20 16.96
CA GLU A 101 -15.27 -19.60 17.30
C GLU A 101 -16.28 -20.58 16.66
N HIS A 102 -17.42 -20.09 16.15
CA HIS A 102 -18.53 -20.90 15.63
C HIS A 102 -18.66 -20.92 14.09
N GLY A 103 -17.63 -20.50 13.34
CA GLY A 103 -17.60 -20.57 11.88
C GLY A 103 -17.64 -22.00 11.30
N PRO A 104 -17.86 -22.14 9.98
CA PRO A 104 -17.93 -23.46 9.32
C PRO A 104 -16.65 -24.28 9.54
N GLU A 105 -16.80 -25.60 9.73
CA GLU A 105 -15.70 -26.56 9.97
C GLU A 105 -14.63 -26.59 8.85
N LYS A 106 -14.98 -26.17 7.63
CA LYS A 106 -14.10 -26.19 6.47
C LYS A 106 -13.76 -24.78 6.00
N SER A 107 -12.99 -24.06 6.80
CA SER A 107 -12.35 -22.83 6.35
C SER A 107 -11.15 -23.17 5.45
N THR A 108 -11.21 -22.81 4.17
CA THR A 108 -10.02 -22.86 3.32
C THR A 108 -9.07 -21.75 3.76
N VAL A 109 -7.89 -22.13 4.26
CA VAL A 109 -6.85 -21.21 4.72
C VAL A 109 -5.52 -21.56 4.09
N GLU A 110 -4.74 -20.52 3.79
CA GLU A 110 -3.46 -20.58 3.11
C GLU A 110 -2.36 -19.96 3.97
N THR A 111 -1.22 -20.63 4.01
CA THR A 111 -0.01 -20.09 4.62
C THR A 111 0.67 -19.16 3.62
N ALA A 112 1.02 -17.96 4.04
CA ALA A 112 1.57 -16.90 3.21
C ALA A 112 2.78 -16.24 3.88
N TYR A 113 3.80 -15.90 3.10
CA TYR A 113 4.84 -14.99 3.58
C TYR A 113 4.28 -13.56 3.68
N VAL A 114 4.65 -12.84 4.73
CA VAL A 114 4.37 -11.40 4.84
C VAL A 114 5.22 -10.64 3.83
N ILE A 115 6.52 -10.94 3.78
CA ILE A 115 7.45 -10.48 2.75
C ILE A 115 8.06 -11.73 2.08
N PRO A 116 7.95 -11.90 0.75
CA PRO A 116 8.57 -13.03 0.06
C PRO A 116 10.10 -13.00 0.27
N PRO A 117 10.74 -14.08 0.74
CA PRO A 117 12.20 -14.16 0.87
C PRO A 117 12.96 -13.80 -0.43
N SER A 118 12.36 -14.09 -1.58
CA SER A 118 12.91 -13.76 -2.90
C SER A 118 12.94 -12.25 -3.22
N LEU A 119 12.37 -11.39 -2.36
CA LEU A 119 12.46 -9.93 -2.49
C LEU A 119 13.92 -9.47 -2.56
N LEU A 120 14.81 -10.04 -1.74
CA LEU A 120 16.21 -9.64 -1.64
C LEU A 120 17.15 -10.42 -2.56
N HIS A 121 16.70 -11.52 -3.15
CA HIS A 121 17.55 -12.36 -4.02
C HIS A 121 18.10 -11.55 -5.20
N ASN A 122 19.42 -11.62 -5.42
CA ASN A 122 20.14 -10.95 -6.53
C ASN A 122 20.14 -9.42 -6.52
N LEU A 123 19.56 -8.73 -5.52
CA LEU A 123 19.56 -7.26 -5.49
C LEU A 123 20.98 -6.67 -5.39
N GLU A 124 21.91 -7.40 -4.79
CA GLU A 124 23.31 -7.00 -4.62
C GLU A 124 24.17 -7.30 -5.86
N SER A 125 23.59 -7.91 -6.91
CA SER A 125 24.30 -8.11 -8.18
C SER A 125 24.57 -6.77 -8.87
N GLU A 126 25.64 -6.71 -9.66
CA GLU A 126 25.99 -5.52 -10.46
C GLU A 126 24.83 -5.08 -11.37
N GLU A 127 24.02 -6.03 -11.85
CA GLU A 127 22.87 -5.77 -12.72
C GLU A 127 21.67 -5.14 -11.99
N GLU A 128 21.49 -5.46 -10.71
CA GLU A 128 20.34 -4.99 -9.90
C GLU A 128 20.72 -3.98 -8.83
N GLY A 129 21.99 -3.55 -8.74
CA GLY A 129 22.47 -2.61 -7.72
C GLY A 129 21.66 -1.29 -7.66
N ARG A 130 21.06 -0.86 -8.78
CA ARG A 130 20.13 0.28 -8.79
C ARG A 130 18.86 0.02 -7.99
N LEU A 131 18.29 -1.19 -8.06
CA LEU A 131 17.10 -1.57 -7.29
C LEU A 131 17.42 -1.65 -5.80
N TYR A 132 18.62 -2.15 -5.45
CA TYR A 132 19.08 -2.16 -4.06
C TYR A 132 19.21 -0.73 -3.52
N ALA A 133 19.78 0.20 -4.29
CA ALA A 133 19.89 1.61 -3.90
C ALA A 133 18.52 2.29 -3.71
N ILE A 134 17.52 1.96 -4.54
CA ILE A 134 16.13 2.41 -4.34
C ILE A 134 15.57 1.84 -3.03
N LEU A 135 15.73 0.54 -2.79
CA LEU A 135 15.26 -0.10 -1.56
C LEU A 135 15.92 0.52 -0.32
N GLU A 136 17.23 0.78 -0.38
CA GLU A 136 18.02 1.31 0.73
C GLU A 136 17.72 2.78 1.01
N SER A 137 17.46 3.58 -0.01
CA SER A 137 17.01 4.96 0.18
C SER A 137 15.59 5.02 0.75
N PHE A 138 14.72 4.06 0.40
CA PHE A 138 13.35 3.99 0.90
C PHE A 138 13.26 3.45 2.33
N LEU A 139 14.00 2.40 2.66
CA LEU A 139 13.93 1.73 3.96
C LEU A 139 15.01 2.15 4.94
N THR A 140 16.17 2.66 4.48
CA THR A 140 17.45 2.84 5.21
C THR A 140 18.29 1.55 5.32
N PRO A 141 19.64 1.68 5.45
CA PRO A 141 20.53 0.51 5.59
C PRO A 141 20.24 -0.34 6.83
N SER A 142 19.90 0.27 7.96
CA SER A 142 19.61 -0.45 9.22
C SER A 142 18.35 -1.31 9.09
N TYR A 143 17.31 -0.79 8.45
CA TYR A 143 16.10 -1.55 8.12
C TYR A 143 16.38 -2.70 7.17
N ILE A 144 17.19 -2.49 6.12
CA ILE A 144 17.56 -3.58 5.22
C ILE A 144 18.36 -4.64 5.96
N GLY A 145 19.28 -4.25 6.86
CA GLY A 145 19.99 -5.18 7.73
C GLY A 145 19.03 -6.07 8.50
N ARG A 146 18.09 -5.47 9.24
CA ARG A 146 17.07 -6.19 9.99
C ARG A 146 16.16 -7.05 9.09
N LEU A 147 15.79 -6.55 7.91
CA LEU A 147 14.99 -7.30 6.95
C LEU A 147 15.76 -8.54 6.45
N ARG A 148 17.04 -8.39 6.15
CA ARG A 148 17.93 -9.49 5.73
C ARG A 148 18.05 -10.54 6.84
N ASP A 149 18.23 -10.10 8.09
CA ASP A 149 18.31 -11.00 9.24
C ASP A 149 17.07 -11.89 9.37
N VAL A 150 15.87 -11.35 9.09
CA VAL A 150 14.63 -12.13 9.15
C VAL A 150 14.42 -13.00 7.91
N LEU A 151 14.63 -12.46 6.70
CA LEU A 151 14.32 -13.16 5.44
C LEU A 151 15.34 -14.24 5.08
N CYS A 152 16.62 -14.06 5.45
CA CYS A 152 17.70 -14.99 5.14
C CYS A 152 17.97 -15.98 6.28
N SER A 153 17.32 -15.82 7.43
CA SER A 153 17.46 -16.73 8.56
C SER A 153 16.92 -18.12 8.23
N LYS A 154 17.67 -19.13 8.66
CA LYS A 154 17.27 -20.54 8.62
C LYS A 154 16.59 -20.99 9.92
N ASN A 155 16.44 -20.07 10.88
CA ASN A 155 15.78 -20.35 12.15
C ASN A 155 14.26 -20.34 11.95
N ASP A 156 13.59 -21.39 12.40
CA ASP A 156 12.14 -21.51 12.37
C ASP A 156 11.46 -20.31 13.05
N ILE A 157 12.05 -19.72 14.10
CA ILE A 157 11.50 -18.53 14.76
C ILE A 157 11.37 -17.36 13.78
N SER A 158 12.44 -17.04 13.05
CA SER A 158 12.46 -15.94 12.07
C SER A 158 11.53 -16.23 10.89
N ILE A 159 11.49 -17.48 10.43
CA ILE A 159 10.58 -17.89 9.35
C ILE A 159 9.13 -17.72 9.80
N LEU A 160 8.77 -18.18 11.01
CA LEU A 160 7.41 -18.06 11.55
C LEU A 160 6.99 -16.60 11.75
N GLN A 161 7.92 -15.71 12.13
CA GLN A 161 7.67 -14.27 12.20
C GLN A 161 7.33 -13.66 10.83
N ASN A 162 7.81 -14.24 9.73
CA ASN A 162 7.51 -13.82 8.36
C ASN A 162 6.35 -14.61 7.73
N VAL A 163 5.67 -15.49 8.47
CA VAL A 163 4.62 -16.34 7.91
C VAL A 163 3.30 -16.17 8.65
N TRP A 164 2.22 -16.15 7.89
CA TRP A 164 0.89 -15.92 8.38
C TRP A 164 -0.17 -16.82 7.72
N LEU A 165 -1.23 -17.17 8.45
CA LEU A 165 -2.39 -17.90 7.93
C LEU A 165 -3.53 -16.95 7.55
N LEU A 166 -3.83 -16.90 6.26
CA LEU A 166 -4.84 -16.03 5.66
C LEU A 166 -5.90 -16.84 4.91
N SER A 167 -7.09 -16.28 4.70
CA SER A 167 -8.00 -16.84 3.71
C SER A 167 -7.45 -16.59 2.28
N PRO A 168 -7.78 -17.42 1.29
CA PRO A 168 -7.29 -17.25 -0.08
C PRO A 168 -7.60 -15.88 -0.70
N SER A 169 -8.78 -15.30 -0.43
CA SER A 169 -9.17 -13.99 -0.96
C SER A 169 -8.40 -12.85 -0.31
N VAL A 170 -8.25 -12.87 1.02
CA VAL A 170 -7.43 -11.88 1.74
C VAL A 170 -5.96 -12.02 1.37
N HIS A 171 -5.43 -13.24 1.27
CA HIS A 171 -4.06 -13.49 0.84
C HIS A 171 -3.77 -12.91 -0.55
N ARG A 172 -4.67 -13.13 -1.51
CA ARG A 172 -4.54 -12.58 -2.87
C ARG A 172 -4.54 -11.05 -2.86
N ALA A 173 -5.46 -10.43 -2.13
CA ALA A 173 -5.54 -8.98 -2.05
C ALA A 173 -4.35 -8.36 -1.31
N PHE A 174 -3.85 -9.03 -0.27
CA PHE A 174 -2.71 -8.58 0.52
C PHE A 174 -1.44 -8.54 -0.34
N ARG A 175 -1.14 -9.63 -1.06
CA ARG A 175 0.01 -9.69 -1.97
C ARG A 175 -0.07 -8.71 -3.13
N ALA A 176 -1.27 -8.35 -3.56
CA ALA A 176 -1.49 -7.38 -4.62
C ALA A 176 -1.53 -5.92 -4.11
N GLY A 177 -1.39 -5.68 -2.80
CA GLY A 177 -1.44 -4.36 -2.20
C GLY A 177 -2.82 -3.73 -2.06
N HIS A 178 -3.89 -4.48 -2.36
CA HIS A 178 -5.28 -4.01 -2.24
C HIS A 178 -5.79 -4.02 -0.79
N VAL A 179 -5.14 -4.75 0.09
CA VAL A 179 -5.34 -4.63 1.54
C VAL A 179 -4.01 -4.48 2.23
N THR A 180 -4.01 -3.68 3.28
CA THR A 180 -2.84 -3.47 4.13
C THR A 180 -3.11 -3.99 5.53
N MET A 181 -2.04 -4.42 6.19
CA MET A 181 -2.05 -4.83 7.57
C MET A 181 -1.22 -3.85 8.37
N ARG A 182 -1.77 -3.35 9.47
CA ARG A 182 -1.05 -2.49 10.42
C ARG A 182 -1.35 -2.92 11.83
N THR A 183 -0.38 -2.76 12.73
CA THR A 183 -0.65 -2.87 14.16
C THR A 183 -1.36 -1.63 14.67
N LEU A 184 -2.03 -1.75 15.81
CA LEU A 184 -2.69 -0.61 16.43
C LEU A 184 -1.69 0.49 16.80
N ALA A 185 -0.49 0.13 17.26
CA ALA A 185 0.59 1.08 17.54
C ALA A 185 0.98 1.87 16.27
N GLN A 186 1.05 1.21 15.12
CA GLN A 186 1.30 1.88 13.83
C GLN A 186 0.16 2.80 13.42
N VAL A 187 -1.10 2.37 13.58
CA VAL A 187 -2.28 3.19 13.27
C VAL A 187 -2.34 4.43 14.15
N GLN A 188 -1.93 4.32 15.41
CA GLN A 188 -1.90 5.42 16.38
C GLN A 188 -0.67 6.32 16.27
N GLY A 189 0.26 6.05 15.33
CA GLY A 189 1.51 6.81 15.19
C GLY A 189 2.49 6.62 16.35
N GLN A 190 2.29 5.59 17.17
CA GLN A 190 3.13 5.28 18.34
C GLN A 190 4.32 4.38 18.00
N TRP A 191 4.37 3.88 16.76
CA TRP A 191 5.43 3.00 16.29
C TRP A 191 6.44 3.78 15.46
N THR A 192 7.72 3.64 15.82
CA THR A 192 8.85 4.25 15.10
C THR A 192 9.83 3.17 14.65
N ALA A 193 10.67 3.53 13.67
CA ALA A 193 11.81 2.73 13.23
C ALA A 193 12.73 2.27 14.37
N GLU A 194 12.81 3.06 15.43
CA GLU A 194 13.67 2.88 16.61
C GLU A 194 12.94 2.20 17.78
N SER A 195 11.67 1.80 17.59
CA SER A 195 10.93 1.10 18.62
C SER A 195 11.61 -0.23 18.95
N GLU A 196 11.75 -0.52 20.25
CA GLU A 196 12.33 -1.75 20.77
C GLU A 196 11.76 -2.99 20.05
N PRO A 197 12.57 -4.04 19.83
CA PRO A 197 12.10 -5.26 19.20
C PRO A 197 10.91 -5.81 19.99
N GLU A 198 9.76 -5.82 19.33
CA GLU A 198 8.53 -6.35 19.93
C GLU A 198 8.76 -7.79 20.39
N ASN A 199 8.32 -8.09 21.62
CA ASN A 199 8.34 -9.44 22.12
C ASN A 199 7.39 -10.29 21.26
N PRO A 200 7.89 -11.29 20.49
CA PRO A 200 7.08 -12.03 19.54
C PRO A 200 6.08 -12.98 20.21
N PHE A 201 6.08 -13.06 21.54
CA PHE A 201 5.17 -13.90 22.33
C PHE A 201 4.09 -13.09 23.05
N GLN A 202 3.94 -11.80 22.75
CA GLN A 202 2.87 -10.96 23.30
C GLN A 202 1.72 -10.77 22.30
N PRO A 203 0.46 -10.61 22.75
CA PRO A 203 -0.66 -10.32 21.88
C PRO A 203 -0.44 -9.10 20.99
N ILE A 204 -0.77 -9.21 19.70
CA ILE A 204 -0.66 -8.11 18.74
C ILE A 204 -2.08 -7.69 18.32
N ARG A 205 -2.40 -6.41 18.46
CA ARG A 205 -3.64 -5.83 17.93
C ARG A 205 -3.39 -5.34 16.51
N CYS A 206 -4.17 -5.86 15.57
CA CYS A 206 -4.00 -5.63 14.15
C CYS A 206 -5.23 -4.99 13.52
N CYS A 207 -5.03 -4.30 12.41
CA CYS A 207 -6.03 -3.68 11.57
C CYS A 207 -5.80 -4.10 10.11
N LEU A 208 -6.80 -4.76 9.52
CA LEU A 208 -6.89 -4.96 8.07
C LEU A 208 -7.63 -3.78 7.46
N GLN A 209 -6.99 -3.08 6.54
CA GLN A 209 -7.58 -1.92 5.86
C GLN A 209 -7.60 -2.15 4.34
N LYS A 210 -8.73 -1.85 3.69
CA LYS A 210 -8.81 -1.85 2.22
C LYS A 210 -8.12 -0.59 1.68
N SER A 211 -7.31 -0.75 0.63
CA SER A 211 -6.69 0.36 -0.08
C SER A 211 -7.70 1.00 -1.04
N TYR A 212 -7.86 2.32 -0.99
CA TYR A 212 -8.74 3.12 -1.86
C TYR A 212 -7.95 3.66 -3.07
N PRO A 213 -8.54 3.88 -4.27
CA PRO A 213 -9.96 3.92 -4.67
C PRO A 213 -10.63 2.59 -5.01
N GLU A 214 -9.89 1.49 -4.99
CA GLU A 214 -10.45 0.21 -5.40
C GLU A 214 -11.22 -0.48 -4.26
N GLU A 215 -12.53 -0.61 -4.41
CA GLU A 215 -13.30 -1.51 -3.56
C GLU A 215 -12.97 -2.96 -3.89
N CYS A 216 -11.99 -3.52 -3.16
CA CYS A 216 -11.71 -4.95 -3.22
C CYS A 216 -12.94 -5.71 -2.69
N SER A 217 -13.74 -6.26 -3.62
CA SER A 217 -14.92 -7.08 -3.36
C SER A 217 -14.56 -8.56 -3.32
N GLY A 218 -15.44 -9.40 -2.74
CA GLY A 218 -15.18 -10.84 -2.58
C GLY A 218 -14.07 -11.16 -1.59
N LEU A 219 -13.82 -10.27 -0.62
CA LEU A 219 -12.93 -10.52 0.50
C LEU A 219 -13.70 -11.26 1.59
N PHE A 220 -13.20 -12.43 1.95
CA PHE A 220 -13.83 -13.31 2.94
C PHE A 220 -12.80 -13.69 3.98
N LEU A 221 -13.17 -13.67 5.26
CA LEU A 221 -12.36 -14.11 6.37
C LEU A 221 -12.33 -15.65 6.46
N GLY A 222 -11.62 -16.18 7.44
CA GLY A 222 -11.53 -17.63 7.64
C GLY A 222 -12.89 -18.29 7.87
N ASP A 223 -13.84 -17.62 8.53
CA ASP A 223 -15.21 -18.11 8.72
C ASP A 223 -16.15 -17.85 7.53
N GLY A 224 -15.66 -17.25 6.45
CA GLY A 224 -16.48 -16.86 5.30
C GLY A 224 -17.23 -15.54 5.48
N SER A 225 -17.11 -14.86 6.61
CA SER A 225 -17.67 -13.51 6.78
C SER A 225 -16.87 -12.47 6.00
N GLU A 226 -17.48 -11.32 5.69
CA GLU A 226 -16.76 -10.20 5.08
C GLU A 226 -16.07 -9.34 6.15
N PRO A 227 -14.88 -8.76 5.86
CA PRO A 227 -14.23 -7.84 6.78
C PRO A 227 -15.06 -6.57 6.98
N GLN A 228 -15.04 -6.05 8.21
CA GLN A 228 -15.64 -4.75 8.53
C GLN A 228 -14.92 -3.65 7.74
N VAL A 229 -15.69 -2.76 7.10
CA VAL A 229 -15.19 -1.68 6.24
C VAL A 229 -15.36 -0.34 6.97
N PRO A 230 -14.40 0.61 6.86
CA PRO A 230 -13.15 0.58 6.08
C PRO A 230 -12.00 -0.17 6.76
N MET A 231 -12.13 -0.49 8.05
CA MET A 231 -11.09 -1.13 8.87
C MET A 231 -11.68 -2.30 9.65
N HIS A 232 -10.97 -3.43 9.64
CA HIS A 232 -11.31 -4.61 10.43
C HIS A 232 -10.24 -4.85 11.50
N PHE A 233 -10.61 -4.61 12.76
CA PHE A 233 -9.73 -4.82 13.91
C PHE A 233 -9.88 -6.22 14.50
N PHE A 234 -8.76 -6.86 14.81
CA PHE A 234 -8.67 -8.16 15.45
C PHE A 234 -7.40 -8.26 16.31
N THR A 235 -7.34 -9.28 17.17
CA THR A 235 -6.20 -9.53 18.06
C THR A 235 -5.61 -10.89 17.74
N VAL A 236 -4.30 -10.93 17.54
CA VAL A 236 -3.51 -12.14 17.37
C VAL A 236 -3.00 -12.55 18.75
N LEU A 237 -3.44 -13.71 19.25
CA LEU A 237 -3.04 -14.21 20.56
C LEU A 237 -1.87 -15.20 20.42
N PRO A 238 -0.92 -15.21 21.37
CA PRO A 238 0.13 -16.22 21.42
C PRO A 238 -0.47 -17.62 21.61
N ASP A 239 0.13 -18.61 20.97
CA ASP A 239 -0.22 -20.01 21.19
C ASP A 239 0.36 -20.54 22.50
N LYS A 240 -0.27 -21.58 23.06
CA LYS A 240 0.20 -22.32 24.22
C LYS A 240 1.59 -22.93 24.01
N ASN A 241 1.96 -23.25 22.76
CA ASN A 241 3.27 -23.81 22.43
C ASN A 241 4.37 -22.74 22.30
N ALA A 242 4.09 -21.47 22.66
CA ALA A 242 5.04 -20.37 22.61
C ALA A 242 5.71 -20.21 21.22
N LEU A 243 4.93 -20.37 20.15
CA LEU A 243 5.38 -20.06 18.79
C LEU A 243 5.31 -18.54 18.55
N PRO A 244 6.29 -17.95 17.86
CA PRO A 244 6.34 -16.49 17.68
C PRO A 244 5.24 -16.02 16.73
N LEU A 245 4.62 -14.90 17.06
CA LEU A 245 3.64 -14.22 16.21
C LEU A 245 4.32 -13.53 15.02
N PRO A 246 3.55 -13.19 13.96
CA PRO A 246 4.06 -12.41 12.85
C PRO A 246 4.67 -11.08 13.30
N SER A 247 5.75 -10.67 12.66
CA SER A 247 6.49 -9.47 13.04
C SER A 247 5.81 -8.19 12.55
N SER A 248 5.55 -7.26 13.45
CA SER A 248 5.03 -5.92 13.14
C SER A 248 5.97 -5.09 12.27
N PHE A 249 7.28 -5.32 12.40
CA PHE A 249 8.28 -4.74 11.51
C PHE A 249 8.06 -5.17 10.06
N LEU A 250 7.75 -6.46 9.83
CA LEU A 250 7.46 -6.94 8.47
C LEU A 250 6.14 -6.39 7.95
N PHE A 251 5.14 -6.18 8.82
CA PHE A 251 3.91 -5.48 8.43
C PHE A 251 4.17 -4.03 8.02
N ASP A 252 5.05 -3.30 8.72
CA ASP A 252 5.45 -1.94 8.32
C ASP A 252 6.13 -1.93 6.93
N VAL A 253 7.12 -2.81 6.75
CA VAL A 253 7.83 -2.94 5.47
C VAL A 253 6.84 -3.30 4.36
N HIS A 254 5.94 -4.26 4.60
CA HIS A 254 4.93 -4.64 3.62
C HIS A 254 4.00 -3.45 3.32
N TYR A 255 3.48 -2.77 4.34
CA TYR A 255 2.59 -1.61 4.17
C TYR A 255 3.18 -0.54 3.26
N ARG A 256 4.45 -0.16 3.50
CA ARG A 256 5.13 0.88 2.71
C ARG A 256 5.29 0.48 1.24
N LEU A 257 5.70 -0.76 0.99
CA LEU A 257 5.90 -1.29 -0.37
C LEU A 257 4.56 -1.59 -1.09
N ALA A 258 3.58 -2.13 -0.37
CA ALA A 258 2.27 -2.49 -0.88
C ALA A 258 1.45 -1.27 -1.29
N THR A 259 1.65 -0.13 -0.62
CA THR A 259 1.02 1.13 -1.03
C THR A 259 1.50 1.56 -2.42
N ALA A 260 2.81 1.46 -2.70
CA ALA A 260 3.35 1.72 -4.03
C ALA A 260 2.82 0.71 -5.06
N LEU A 261 2.71 -0.57 -4.70
CA LEU A 261 2.13 -1.62 -5.55
C LEU A 261 0.68 -1.30 -5.92
N HIS A 262 -0.11 -0.82 -4.96
CA HIS A 262 -1.49 -0.40 -5.19
C HIS A 262 -1.56 0.78 -6.17
N LEU A 263 -0.72 1.79 -6.01
CA LEU A 263 -0.66 2.93 -6.93
C LEU A 263 -0.32 2.50 -8.37
N PHE A 264 0.61 1.56 -8.55
CA PHE A 264 0.86 0.96 -9.88
C PHE A 264 -0.35 0.21 -10.43
N SER A 265 -1.13 -0.48 -9.59
CA SER A 265 -2.34 -1.17 -10.02
C SER A 265 -3.42 -0.20 -10.52
N ILE A 266 -3.51 1.00 -9.95
CA ILE A 266 -4.40 2.08 -10.39
C ILE A 266 -3.94 2.60 -11.75
N GLU A 267 -2.64 2.89 -11.90
CA GLU A 267 -2.02 3.32 -13.16
C GLU A 267 -2.31 2.31 -14.28
N ASP A 268 -2.12 1.01 -14.03
CA ASP A 268 -2.40 -0.06 -14.99
C ASP A 268 -3.87 -0.17 -15.40
N LYS A 269 -4.79 0.22 -14.52
CA LYS A 269 -6.22 0.24 -14.84
C LYS A 269 -6.61 1.44 -15.66
N ILE A 270 -6.06 2.61 -15.33
CA ILE A 270 -6.25 3.83 -16.12
C ILE A 270 -5.72 3.62 -17.54
N ALA A 271 -4.55 2.97 -17.69
CA ALA A 271 -3.93 2.69 -18.98
C ALA A 271 -4.70 1.66 -19.84
N ARG A 272 -5.52 0.79 -19.23
CA ARG A 272 -6.30 -0.26 -19.93
C ARG A 272 -7.67 0.23 -20.42
N ASP A 273 -7.90 1.54 -20.41
CA ASP A 273 -9.20 2.19 -20.49
C ASP A 273 -10.11 1.76 -19.34
N TRP A 274 -10.45 2.72 -18.47
CA TRP A 274 -11.46 2.49 -17.44
C TRP A 274 -12.72 1.93 -18.10
N PRO A 275 -13.32 0.84 -17.59
CA PRO A 275 -14.57 0.35 -18.15
C PRO A 275 -15.55 1.52 -18.12
N ARG A 276 -15.91 2.04 -19.30
CA ARG A 276 -16.97 3.02 -19.43
C ARG A 276 -18.13 2.41 -18.69
N THR A 277 -18.59 3.07 -17.63
CA THR A 277 -19.79 2.68 -16.91
C THR A 277 -20.81 2.30 -17.96
N GLN A 278 -21.20 1.03 -18.02
CA GLN A 278 -22.34 0.63 -18.82
C GLN A 278 -23.52 1.34 -18.19
N SER A 279 -23.79 2.54 -18.69
CA SER A 279 -24.93 3.36 -18.39
C SER A 279 -26.14 2.60 -18.91
N ASN A 280 -26.63 1.66 -18.10
CA ASN A 280 -28.04 1.28 -18.10
C ASN A 280 -28.81 2.31 -17.26
N TYR A 281 -28.54 3.60 -17.48
CA TYR A 281 -29.49 4.62 -17.06
C TYR A 281 -30.63 4.65 -18.07
N PRO A 282 -31.89 4.61 -17.63
CA PRO A 282 -33.04 4.83 -18.50
C PRO A 282 -32.80 6.12 -19.30
N LYS A 283 -33.04 6.05 -20.62
CA LYS A 283 -32.78 7.15 -21.58
C LYS A 283 -33.48 8.47 -21.22
N ASP A 284 -34.40 8.45 -20.27
CA ASP A 284 -35.19 9.62 -19.85
C ASP A 284 -34.43 10.59 -18.94
N PHE A 285 -33.26 10.21 -18.39
CA PHE A 285 -32.47 11.11 -17.54
C PHE A 285 -31.50 12.02 -18.33
N LEU A 286 -31.13 11.63 -19.56
CA LEU A 286 -30.15 12.37 -20.37
C LEU A 286 -30.76 13.55 -21.14
N SER A 287 -32.08 13.62 -21.28
CA SER A 287 -32.76 14.77 -21.89
C SER A 287 -32.84 15.98 -20.96
N ALA A 288 -32.65 15.81 -19.65
CA ALA A 288 -32.74 16.91 -18.68
C ALA A 288 -31.42 17.69 -18.49
N MET A 289 -30.26 17.13 -18.88
CA MET A 289 -28.96 17.80 -18.75
C MET A 289 -28.46 18.47 -20.05
N ALA A 290 -29.15 18.27 -21.17
CA ALA A 290 -28.71 18.80 -22.46
C ALA A 290 -29.06 20.28 -22.70
N LEU A 291 -29.66 20.99 -21.73
CA LEU A 291 -30.08 22.39 -21.93
C LEU A 291 -29.21 23.47 -21.26
N ASP A 292 -28.19 23.12 -20.47
CA ASP A 292 -27.35 24.12 -19.77
C ASP A 292 -25.85 23.99 -20.11
N THR A 293 -25.53 23.94 -21.40
CA THR A 293 -24.12 24.07 -21.87
C THR A 293 -23.92 25.38 -22.61
N ALA A 294 -23.90 26.48 -21.86
CA ALA A 294 -23.22 27.70 -22.25
C ALA A 294 -22.67 28.38 -20.99
N LEU A 295 -21.39 28.12 -20.66
CA LEU A 295 -20.42 29.03 -20.01
C LEU A 295 -19.10 28.27 -19.76
N GLY A 296 -17.98 28.98 -19.94
CA GLY A 296 -16.62 28.46 -20.21
C GLY A 296 -15.86 27.77 -19.05
N PRO A 297 -14.53 27.56 -19.19
CA PRO A 297 -13.76 26.68 -18.32
C PRO A 297 -13.25 27.40 -17.07
N HIS A 298 -13.61 26.92 -15.89
CA HIS A 298 -12.89 27.23 -14.65
C HIS A 298 -12.62 25.94 -13.87
N THR A 299 -11.35 25.52 -13.85
CA THR A 299 -10.79 24.59 -12.87
C THR A 299 -10.17 25.47 -11.78
N MET A 300 -10.61 25.33 -10.52
CA MET A 300 -10.01 26.02 -9.38
C MET A 300 -9.25 25.01 -8.51
N LEU A 301 -7.93 25.16 -8.46
CA LEU A 301 -7.08 24.56 -7.44
C LEU A 301 -7.04 25.52 -6.25
N SER A 302 -7.49 25.07 -5.09
CA SER A 302 -7.29 25.76 -3.82
C SER A 302 -6.31 24.95 -3.00
N VAL A 303 -5.24 25.63 -2.57
CA VAL A 303 -4.14 25.06 -1.79
C VAL A 303 -4.08 25.81 -0.48
N THR A 304 -4.24 25.11 0.63
CA THR A 304 -3.81 25.59 1.94
C THR A 304 -2.93 24.54 2.59
N ASN A 305 -2.04 24.98 3.49
CA ASN A 305 -0.91 24.20 4.04
C ASN A 305 -1.27 22.88 4.77
N GLU A 306 -2.54 22.48 4.83
CA GLU A 306 -2.99 21.30 5.60
C GLU A 306 -3.96 20.38 4.83
N SER A 307 -4.31 20.70 3.58
CA SER A 307 -5.15 19.82 2.73
C SER A 307 -5.09 20.21 1.25
N TRP A 308 -5.19 19.23 0.36
CA TRP A 308 -5.34 19.46 -1.09
C TRP A 308 -6.72 19.04 -1.54
N THR A 309 -7.38 19.90 -2.31
CA THR A 309 -8.71 19.67 -2.85
C THR A 309 -8.65 19.72 -4.37
N LEU A 310 -8.87 18.59 -5.03
CA LEU A 310 -9.00 18.54 -6.49
C LEU A 310 -10.49 18.56 -6.85
N SER A 311 -10.96 19.64 -7.47
CA SER A 311 -12.33 19.76 -7.94
C SER A 311 -12.39 19.45 -9.43
N LEU A 312 -12.93 18.29 -9.78
CA LEU A 312 -13.33 17.94 -11.14
C LEU A 312 -14.85 18.11 -11.23
N ARG A 313 -15.39 18.40 -12.41
CA ARG A 313 -16.80 18.84 -12.68
C ARG A 313 -17.95 18.19 -11.87
N ALA A 314 -17.78 17.04 -11.21
CA ALA A 314 -18.77 16.41 -10.33
C ALA A 314 -18.22 15.86 -8.99
N PHE A 315 -16.92 16.00 -8.72
CA PHE A 315 -16.26 15.37 -7.58
C PHE A 315 -15.24 16.30 -6.93
N THR A 316 -15.27 16.29 -5.61
CA THR A 316 -14.20 16.87 -4.80
C THR A 316 -13.43 15.74 -4.15
N VAL A 317 -12.13 15.65 -4.44
CA VAL A 317 -11.22 14.69 -3.79
C VAL A 317 -10.38 15.47 -2.79
N SER A 318 -10.50 15.11 -1.52
CA SER A 318 -9.70 15.71 -0.44
C SER A 318 -8.91 14.64 0.31
N TRP A 319 -7.66 15.00 0.61
CA TRP A 319 -6.73 14.18 1.38
C TRP A 319 -6.42 14.85 2.73
N CYS A 320 -6.41 14.06 3.80
CA CYS A 320 -6.07 14.49 5.15
C CYS A 320 -4.81 13.76 5.65
N PRO A 321 -3.88 14.44 6.36
CA PRO A 321 -2.68 13.82 6.93
C PRO A 321 -2.91 12.65 7.90
N SER A 322 -4.15 12.48 8.39
CA SER A 322 -4.58 11.33 9.20
C SER A 322 -4.87 10.06 8.40
N GLY A 323 -4.70 10.09 7.07
CA GLY A 323 -4.88 8.92 6.19
C GLY A 323 -6.31 8.67 5.74
N ALA A 324 -7.24 9.61 5.97
CA ALA A 324 -8.61 9.55 5.48
C ALA A 324 -8.74 10.20 4.09
N PHE A 325 -9.38 9.49 3.16
CA PHE A 325 -9.79 9.99 1.85
C PHE A 325 -11.29 10.26 1.85
N TRP A 326 -11.69 11.43 1.36
CA TRP A 326 -13.10 11.75 1.14
C TRP A 326 -13.33 12.07 -0.33
N VAL A 327 -14.34 11.41 -0.91
CA VAL A 327 -14.89 11.78 -2.21
C VAL A 327 -16.31 12.23 -1.96
N SER A 328 -16.54 13.54 -2.08
CA SER A 328 -17.89 14.10 -1.96
C SER A 328 -18.45 14.40 -3.35
N TYR A 329 -19.70 13.97 -3.55
CA TYR A 329 -20.49 14.28 -4.73
C TYR A 329 -21.28 15.57 -4.45
N GLN A 330 -21.04 16.64 -5.21
CA GLN A 330 -21.88 17.83 -5.14
C GLN A 330 -23.14 17.58 -5.97
N ALA A 331 -24.21 17.14 -5.30
CA ALA A 331 -25.54 17.25 -5.88
C ALA A 331 -25.95 18.73 -5.86
N LEU A 332 -25.94 19.38 -7.03
CA LEU A 332 -26.62 20.66 -7.20
C LEU A 332 -28.13 20.41 -7.06
N CYS A 333 -28.69 20.68 -5.88
CA CYS A 333 -30.14 20.74 -5.70
C CYS A 333 -30.67 22.01 -6.38
N PRO A 334 -31.58 21.93 -7.37
CA PRO A 334 -32.33 23.11 -7.78
C PRO A 334 -33.36 23.42 -6.70
N LEU A 335 -33.23 24.60 -6.09
CA LEU A 335 -34.29 25.21 -5.28
C LEU A 335 -35.51 25.46 -6.17
N SER A 336 -36.53 24.62 -6.04
CA SER A 336 -37.86 24.89 -6.60
C SER A 336 -38.61 25.84 -5.67
N SER A 337 -38.65 27.13 -5.99
CA SER A 337 -39.66 28.04 -5.45
C SER A 337 -41.03 27.71 -6.04
N LYS A 338 -42.04 27.59 -5.18
CA LYS A 338 -43.42 27.92 -5.53
C LYS A 338 -43.88 29.05 -4.63
#